data_AF-A0A6N6KTV8-F1
#
_entry.id   AF-A0A6N6KTV8-F1
#
_cell.length_a   1.000
_cell.length_b   1.000
_cell.length_c   1.000
_cell.angle_alpha   90.00
_cell.angle_beta   90.00
_cell.angle_gamma   90.00
#
_symmetry.space_group_name_H-M   'P 1'
#
loop_
_entity.id
_entity.type
_entity.pdbx_description
1 polymer ?
#
loop_
_entity_poly.entity_id
_entity_poly.type
_entity_poly.pdbx_seq_one_letter_code
_entity_poly.pdbx_strand_id
1 'polypeptide(L)'
;MNKGSDKDTSKLLTKITAVVLGLPWIEIISDAYQLGRKIIRGLANEGMYEILEFESTLTIHDEKGTKATLEKRMKVKYLQDEIIAFQDHGWGEGKALKNYQATPGVPVDQYKVGYKTYVLISLREVKSKGDIDEFNISWDLENGFKKTDESWETEISTRMQKVKVSVIFPQGRKPHGGRLLKGNIRRSAPLDNSAIRKLPDGNWKMSWSKNKPRLFERYILKWVW
;
A
#
# COMPACT_ATOMS: atom_id res chain seq x y z
N MET A 1 -40.14 -45.24 -48.18
CA MET A 1 -40.92 -44.01 -47.99
C MET A 1 -41.03 -43.74 -46.49
N ASN A 2 -40.27 -42.79 -45.95
CA ASN A 2 -40.21 -42.49 -44.52
C ASN A 2 -40.65 -41.02 -44.32
N LYS A 3 -41.94 -40.78 -44.05
CA LYS A 3 -42.55 -39.44 -43.86
C LYS A 3 -43.04 -39.26 -42.42
N GLY A 4 -42.18 -39.54 -41.44
CA GLY A 4 -42.52 -39.49 -40.01
C GLY A 4 -41.71 -38.53 -39.14
N SER A 5 -40.58 -37.98 -39.62
CA SER A 5 -39.60 -37.30 -38.75
C SER A 5 -39.69 -35.76 -38.72
N ASP A 6 -40.50 -35.14 -39.59
CA ASP A 6 -40.39 -33.69 -39.87
C ASP A 6 -41.40 -32.82 -39.08
N LYS A 7 -42.42 -33.44 -38.47
CA LYS A 7 -43.48 -32.72 -37.73
C LYS A 7 -43.13 -32.43 -36.26
N ASP A 8 -42.25 -33.23 -35.65
CA ASP A 8 -41.86 -33.06 -34.25
C ASP A 8 -40.74 -32.02 -34.06
N THR A 9 -39.80 -31.94 -35.00
CA THR A 9 -38.74 -30.92 -35.03
C THR A 9 -39.30 -29.51 -35.20
N SER A 10 -40.33 -29.34 -36.03
CA SER A 10 -40.95 -28.02 -36.24
C SER A 10 -41.70 -27.53 -34.99
N LYS A 11 -42.43 -28.42 -34.28
CA LYS A 11 -43.11 -28.11 -33.01
C LYS A 11 -42.16 -27.80 -31.86
N LEU A 12 -41.01 -28.49 -31.80
CA LEU A 12 -39.95 -28.18 -30.84
C LEU A 12 -39.32 -26.82 -31.11
N LEU A 13 -39.03 -26.50 -32.38
CA LEU A 13 -38.52 -25.19 -32.78
C LEU A 13 -39.51 -24.05 -32.51
N THR A 14 -40.82 -24.25 -32.70
CA THR A 14 -41.83 -23.23 -32.39
C THR A 14 -42.00 -23.01 -30.89
N LYS A 15 -41.91 -24.07 -30.07
CA LYS A 15 -41.97 -23.93 -28.61
C LYS A 15 -40.71 -23.27 -28.03
N ILE A 16 -39.53 -23.57 -28.58
CA ILE A 16 -38.28 -22.94 -28.15
C ILE A 16 -38.27 -21.46 -28.58
N THR A 17 -38.73 -21.12 -29.79
CA THR A 17 -38.82 -19.71 -30.23
C THR A 17 -39.84 -18.90 -29.44
N ALA A 18 -40.98 -19.48 -29.02
CA ALA A 18 -41.95 -18.80 -28.17
C ALA A 18 -41.41 -18.49 -26.76
N VAL A 19 -40.63 -19.41 -26.18
CA VAL A 19 -39.97 -19.18 -24.87
C VAL A 19 -38.82 -18.17 -25.00
N VAL A 20 -38.08 -18.19 -26.12
CA VAL A 20 -36.99 -17.25 -26.38
C VAL A 20 -37.49 -15.86 -26.81
N LEU A 21 -38.72 -15.70 -27.30
CA LEU A 21 -39.26 -14.36 -27.64
C LEU A 21 -40.19 -13.79 -26.57
N GLY A 22 -40.70 -14.62 -25.64
CA GLY A 22 -41.60 -14.20 -24.57
C GLY A 22 -40.92 -13.79 -23.25
N LEU A 23 -39.60 -13.94 -23.15
CA LEU A 23 -38.81 -13.50 -22.00
C LEU A 23 -38.34 -12.05 -22.23
N PRO A 24 -38.35 -11.18 -21.20
CA PRO A 24 -37.91 -9.81 -21.31
C PRO A 24 -36.37 -9.74 -21.33
N TRP A 25 -35.74 -10.32 -22.37
CA TRP A 25 -34.29 -10.39 -22.49
C TRP A 25 -33.61 -9.02 -22.42
N ILE A 26 -34.30 -7.97 -22.84
CA ILE A 26 -33.79 -6.59 -22.74
C ILE A 26 -33.62 -6.18 -21.27
N GLU A 27 -34.56 -6.53 -20.40
CA GLU A 27 -34.45 -6.26 -18.95
C GLU A 27 -33.37 -7.15 -18.32
N ILE A 28 -33.33 -8.44 -18.67
CA ILE A 28 -32.32 -9.39 -18.18
C ILE A 28 -30.90 -8.96 -18.61
N ILE A 29 -30.72 -8.49 -19.85
CA ILE A 29 -29.43 -8.00 -20.36
C ILE A 29 -29.07 -6.67 -19.69
N SER A 30 -30.03 -5.76 -19.47
CA SER A 30 -29.80 -4.49 -18.76
C SER A 30 -29.37 -4.74 -17.31
N ASP A 31 -30.05 -5.64 -16.60
CA ASP A 31 -29.72 -5.98 -15.22
C ASP A 31 -28.39 -6.73 -15.14
N ALA A 32 -28.12 -7.66 -16.07
CA ALA A 32 -26.82 -8.32 -16.18
C ALA A 32 -25.69 -7.34 -16.53
N TYR A 33 -25.94 -6.34 -17.37
CA TYR A 33 -24.97 -5.29 -17.69
C TYR A 33 -24.72 -4.35 -16.51
N GLN A 34 -25.75 -3.96 -15.76
CA GLN A 34 -25.59 -3.15 -14.55
C GLN A 34 -24.89 -3.94 -13.44
N LEU A 35 -25.20 -5.22 -13.27
CA LEU A 35 -24.52 -6.11 -12.33
C LEU A 35 -23.06 -6.32 -12.75
N GLY A 36 -22.81 -6.55 -14.04
CA GLY A 36 -21.48 -6.63 -14.64
C GLY A 36 -20.68 -5.36 -14.44
N ARG A 37 -21.28 -4.18 -14.66
CA ARG A 37 -20.64 -2.88 -14.42
C ARG A 37 -20.36 -2.63 -12.94
N LYS A 38 -21.22 -3.09 -12.02
CA LYS A 38 -21.00 -3.03 -10.57
C LYS A 38 -19.89 -3.98 -10.12
N ILE A 39 -19.82 -5.19 -10.68
CA ILE A 39 -18.74 -6.16 -10.42
C ILE A 39 -17.42 -5.64 -10.99
N ILE A 40 -17.41 -5.09 -12.21
CA ILE A 40 -16.24 -4.46 -12.82
C ILE A 40 -15.80 -3.23 -12.02
N ARG A 41 -16.72 -2.39 -11.52
CA ARG A 41 -16.40 -1.27 -10.61
C ARG A 41 -15.87 -1.75 -9.24
N GLY A 42 -16.41 -2.84 -8.70
CA GLY A 42 -15.92 -3.46 -7.47
C GLY A 42 -14.54 -4.11 -7.62
N LEU A 43 -14.22 -4.63 -8.82
CA LEU A 43 -12.89 -5.09 -9.22
C LEU A 43 -11.94 -3.91 -9.55
N ALA A 44 -12.50 -2.80 -10.02
CA ALA A 44 -11.82 -1.56 -10.41
C ALA A 44 -11.72 -0.53 -9.27
N ASN A 45 -11.67 -0.97 -8.01
CA ASN A 45 -11.00 -0.17 -6.97
C ASN A 45 -9.47 -0.26 -7.19
N GLU A 46 -9.04 0.14 -8.38
CA GLU A 46 -7.75 0.76 -8.61
C GLU A 46 -7.83 2.07 -7.81
N GLY A 47 -7.13 2.17 -6.67
CA GLY A 47 -7.16 3.39 -5.85
C GLY A 47 -6.80 4.64 -6.67
N MET A 48 -6.91 5.84 -6.09
CA MET A 48 -6.59 7.09 -6.81
C MET A 48 -5.18 7.11 -7.41
N TYR A 49 -4.26 6.32 -6.83
CA TYR A 49 -2.88 6.19 -7.27
C TYR A 49 -2.33 4.77 -7.07
N GLU A 50 -1.27 4.44 -7.81
CA GLU A 50 -0.39 3.29 -7.61
C GLU A 50 1.01 3.76 -7.22
N ILE A 51 1.66 3.07 -6.28
CA ILE A 51 3.05 3.37 -5.91
C ILE A 51 3.98 2.44 -6.70
N LEU A 52 4.73 3.00 -7.63
CA LEU A 52 5.71 2.26 -8.43
C LEU A 52 6.89 1.84 -7.54
N GLU A 53 7.40 2.75 -6.73
CA GLU A 53 8.52 2.49 -5.83
C GLU A 53 8.27 3.16 -4.48
N PHE A 54 8.38 2.38 -3.41
CA PHE A 54 8.36 2.88 -2.04
C PHE A 54 9.69 2.54 -1.37
N GLU A 55 10.40 3.56 -0.91
CA GLU A 55 11.53 3.42 0.01
C GLU A 55 11.24 4.19 1.30
N SER A 56 11.52 3.58 2.45
CA SER A 56 11.52 4.31 3.72
C SER A 56 12.75 3.95 4.54
N THR A 57 13.36 4.96 5.14
CA THR A 57 14.53 4.83 6.01
C THR A 57 14.22 5.48 7.34
N LEU A 58 14.22 4.69 8.40
CA LEU A 58 14.21 5.17 9.77
C LEU A 58 15.65 5.27 10.25
N THR A 59 16.12 6.45 10.62
CA THR A 59 17.46 6.66 11.17
C THR A 59 17.36 7.00 12.64
N ILE A 60 17.95 6.18 13.50
CA ILE A 60 18.07 6.40 14.94
C ILE A 60 19.41 7.08 15.19
N HIS A 61 19.37 8.31 15.71
CA HIS A 61 20.55 9.19 15.74
C HIS A 61 21.40 9.01 17.00
N ASP A 62 20.82 8.51 18.09
CA ASP A 62 21.51 8.39 19.38
C ASP A 62 21.33 7.01 20.03
N GLU A 63 22.32 6.63 20.83
CA GLU A 63 22.35 5.34 21.51
C GLU A 63 21.24 5.18 22.57
N LYS A 64 20.58 6.26 23.00
CA LYS A 64 19.45 6.20 23.92
C LYS A 64 18.12 6.00 23.19
N GLY A 65 18.11 6.10 21.85
CA GLY A 65 16.93 6.02 20.99
C GLY A 65 15.96 7.18 21.21
N THR A 66 16.48 8.34 21.62
CA THR A 66 15.66 9.51 21.94
C THR A 66 15.36 10.38 20.73
N LYS A 67 16.16 10.30 19.67
CA LYS A 67 16.01 11.05 18.42
C LYS A 67 16.08 10.09 17.25
N ALA A 68 15.10 10.19 16.37
CA ALA A 68 15.10 9.50 15.10
C ALA A 68 14.46 10.38 14.02
N THR A 69 14.80 10.12 12.76
CA THR A 69 14.17 10.74 11.60
C THR A 69 13.67 9.63 10.70
N LEU A 70 12.44 9.77 10.21
CA LEU A 70 11.95 8.94 9.13
C LEU A 70 12.02 9.73 7.83
N GLU A 71 12.53 9.08 6.79
CA GLU A 71 12.46 9.54 5.42
C GLU A 71 11.67 8.53 4.58
N LYS A 72 10.86 9.03 3.66
CA LYS A 72 10.13 8.25 2.67
C LYS A 72 10.39 8.85 1.29
N ARG A 73 10.65 7.98 0.33
CA ARG A 73 10.67 8.28 -1.10
C ARG A 73 9.62 7.42 -1.78
N MET A 74 8.68 8.04 -2.49
CA MET A 74 7.57 7.35 -3.14
C MET A 74 7.41 7.83 -4.58
N LYS A 75 7.58 6.93 -5.55
CA LYS A 75 7.26 7.20 -6.95
C LYS A 75 5.80 6.82 -7.19
N VAL A 76 4.95 7.80 -7.40
CA VAL A 76 3.49 7.66 -7.43
C VAL A 76 2.99 7.90 -8.84
N LYS A 77 2.16 6.99 -9.35
CA LYS A 77 1.45 7.14 -10.63
C LYS A 77 -0.03 7.38 -10.35
N TYR A 78 -0.59 8.45 -10.89
CA TYR A 78 -2.01 8.78 -10.74
C TYR A 78 -2.87 7.91 -11.66
N LEU A 79 -3.95 7.35 -11.13
CA LEU A 79 -4.87 6.46 -11.87
C LEU A 79 -6.17 7.15 -12.29
N GLN A 80 -6.35 8.41 -11.88
CA GLN A 80 -7.52 9.25 -12.11
C GLN A 80 -7.09 10.68 -12.45
N ASP A 81 -7.97 11.42 -13.11
CA ASP A 81 -7.82 12.85 -13.38
C ASP A 81 -8.26 13.69 -12.18
N GLU A 82 -7.97 15.00 -12.22
CA GLU A 82 -8.41 15.99 -11.22
C GLU A 82 -7.89 15.72 -9.79
N ILE A 83 -6.70 15.12 -9.66
CA ILE A 83 -6.10 14.88 -8.35
C ILE A 83 -5.36 16.14 -7.87
N ILE A 84 -5.82 16.72 -6.76
CA ILE A 84 -5.28 17.96 -6.19
C ILE A 84 -4.57 17.78 -4.84
N ALA A 85 -4.69 16.58 -4.26
CA ALA A 85 -4.16 16.27 -2.93
C ALA A 85 -3.67 14.83 -2.84
N PHE A 86 -2.69 14.61 -1.98
CA PHE A 86 -2.16 13.30 -1.62
C PHE A 86 -2.31 13.08 -0.11
N GLN A 87 -2.65 11.86 0.29
CA GLN A 87 -2.82 11.52 1.69
C GLN A 87 -1.65 10.63 2.14
N ASP A 88 -0.84 11.13 3.06
CA ASP A 88 0.14 10.31 3.78
C ASP A 88 -0.40 9.92 5.17
N HIS A 89 0.21 8.92 5.77
CA HIS A 89 0.01 8.61 7.18
C HIS A 89 1.32 8.18 7.84
N GLY A 90 1.42 8.53 9.12
CA GLY A 90 2.56 8.21 9.97
C GLY A 90 2.11 7.78 11.35
N TRP A 91 3.01 7.10 12.05
CA TRP A 91 2.86 6.72 13.45
C TRP A 91 4.24 6.59 14.07
N GLY A 92 4.28 6.45 15.39
CA GLY A 92 5.49 6.25 16.15
C GLY A 92 5.18 6.30 17.65
N GLU A 93 6.01 5.63 18.44
CA GLU A 93 6.01 5.83 19.88
C GLU A 93 6.62 7.19 20.23
N GLY A 94 6.24 7.75 21.38
CA GLY A 94 6.70 9.07 21.79
C GLY A 94 6.05 10.22 21.02
N LYS A 95 6.82 11.26 20.69
CA LYS A 95 6.36 12.40 19.88
C LYS A 95 6.77 12.19 18.43
N ALA A 96 5.83 11.77 17.60
CA ALA A 96 6.06 11.51 16.17
C ALA A 96 5.57 12.68 15.29
N LEU A 97 5.94 12.65 14.00
CA LEU A 97 5.57 13.66 12.99
C LEU A 97 6.03 15.09 13.33
N LYS A 98 7.11 15.25 14.10
CA LYS A 98 7.71 16.58 14.30
C LYS A 98 8.41 17.04 13.03
N ASN A 99 8.39 18.35 12.77
CA ASN A 99 9.05 18.94 11.59
C ASN A 99 8.67 18.25 10.27
N TYR A 100 7.40 17.83 10.12
CA TYR A 100 6.95 17.12 8.94
C TYR A 100 7.12 17.97 7.68
N GLN A 101 7.81 17.40 6.69
CA GLN A 101 8.06 18.02 5.39
C GLN A 101 7.65 17.05 4.28
N ALA A 102 7.14 17.60 3.18
CA ALA A 102 6.77 16.84 2.00
C ALA A 102 7.05 17.66 0.75
N THR A 103 7.58 17.00 -0.28
CA THR A 103 7.76 17.57 -1.63
C THR A 103 7.48 16.47 -2.66
N PRO A 104 6.71 16.70 -3.74
CA PRO A 104 5.98 17.92 -4.03
C PRO A 104 4.81 18.15 -3.07
N GLY A 105 4.29 19.37 -3.09
CA GLY A 105 3.14 19.78 -2.30
C GLY A 105 3.47 20.38 -0.93
N VAL A 106 2.42 20.63 -0.15
CA VAL A 106 2.49 21.26 1.17
C VAL A 106 1.52 20.56 2.11
N PRO A 107 1.92 20.16 3.32
CA PRO A 107 0.98 19.65 4.33
C PRO A 107 -0.01 20.77 4.71
N VAL A 108 -1.31 20.51 4.58
CA VAL A 108 -2.38 21.49 4.81
C VAL A 108 -3.31 21.12 5.95
N ASP A 109 -3.34 19.84 6.34
CA ASP A 109 -4.11 19.38 7.50
C ASP A 109 -3.49 18.11 8.11
N GLN A 110 -3.75 17.89 9.39
CA GLN A 110 -3.28 16.73 10.13
C GLN A 110 -4.31 16.31 11.19
N TYR A 111 -4.73 15.04 11.14
CA TYR A 111 -5.69 14.51 12.11
C TYR A 111 -5.38 13.07 12.50
N LYS A 112 -5.79 12.69 13.71
CA LYS A 112 -5.50 11.38 14.30
C LYS A 112 -6.69 10.45 14.14
N VAL A 113 -6.44 9.22 13.68
CA VAL A 113 -7.42 8.13 13.63
C VAL A 113 -6.79 6.88 14.25
N GLY A 114 -7.26 6.52 15.46
CA GLY A 114 -6.65 5.45 16.24
C GLY A 114 -5.20 5.77 16.60
N TYR A 115 -4.26 4.87 16.26
CA TYR A 115 -2.83 5.05 16.50
C TYR A 115 -2.09 5.78 15.38
N LYS A 116 -2.77 6.04 14.24
CA LYS A 116 -2.19 6.68 13.07
C LYS A 116 -2.55 8.16 13.03
N THR A 117 -1.64 8.94 12.48
CA THR A 117 -1.89 10.34 12.13
C THR A 117 -1.86 10.47 10.62
N TYR A 118 -2.94 11.00 10.07
CA TYR A 118 -3.09 11.28 8.65
C TYR A 118 -2.61 12.70 8.38
N VAL A 119 -1.91 12.89 7.26
CA VAL A 119 -1.46 14.19 6.78
C VAL A 119 -2.00 14.39 5.38
N LEU A 120 -2.78 15.45 5.20
CA LEU A 120 -3.26 15.87 3.88
C LEU A 120 -2.22 16.79 3.25
N ILE A 121 -1.73 16.42 2.08
CA ILE A 121 -0.74 17.18 1.30
C ILE A 121 -1.45 17.78 0.10
N SER A 122 -1.50 19.12 0.00
CA SER A 122 -1.97 19.81 -1.20
C SER A 122 -0.88 19.79 -2.26
N LEU A 123 -1.18 19.34 -3.48
CA LEU A 123 -0.21 19.25 -4.57
C LEU A 123 0.12 20.61 -5.20
N ARG A 124 -0.70 21.64 -4.93
CA ARG A 124 -0.62 22.99 -5.53
C ARG A 124 -0.80 23.03 -7.05
N GLU A 125 -1.14 21.91 -7.65
CA GLU A 125 -1.46 21.74 -9.06
C GLU A 125 -2.47 20.60 -9.20
N VAL A 126 -3.13 20.54 -10.36
CA VAL A 126 -4.07 19.47 -10.71
C VAL A 126 -3.32 18.41 -11.50
N LYS A 127 -3.35 17.15 -11.04
CA LYS A 127 -2.73 16.01 -11.71
C LYS A 127 -3.74 15.26 -12.55
N SER A 128 -3.28 14.81 -13.71
CA SER A 128 -4.05 14.00 -14.64
C SER A 128 -3.69 12.52 -14.50
N LYS A 129 -4.56 11.66 -15.02
CA LYS A 129 -4.33 10.23 -15.08
C LYS A 129 -3.07 9.93 -15.88
N GLY A 130 -2.18 9.12 -15.30
CA GLY A 130 -0.92 8.72 -15.91
C GLY A 130 0.27 9.59 -15.53
N ASP A 131 0.04 10.77 -14.95
CA ASP A 131 1.11 11.59 -14.37
C ASP A 131 1.87 10.81 -13.30
N ILE A 132 3.14 11.17 -13.12
CA ILE A 132 4.03 10.55 -12.15
C ILE A 132 4.74 11.63 -11.34
N ASP A 133 4.64 11.53 -10.02
CA ASP A 133 5.42 12.34 -9.08
C ASP A 133 6.35 11.47 -8.26
N GLU A 134 7.41 12.10 -7.73
CA GLU A 134 8.27 11.51 -6.73
C GLU A 134 8.16 12.30 -5.42
N PHE A 135 7.46 11.71 -4.45
CA PHE A 135 7.33 12.27 -3.12
C PHE A 135 8.56 11.96 -2.27
N ASN A 136 9.13 13.00 -1.67
CA ASN A 136 10.11 12.94 -0.61
C ASN A 136 9.45 13.52 0.64
N ILE A 137 9.28 12.68 1.66
CA ILE A 137 8.60 13.04 2.90
C ILE A 137 9.54 12.72 4.06
N SER A 138 9.65 13.63 5.02
CA SER A 138 10.46 13.39 6.21
C SER A 138 9.79 13.95 7.46
N TRP A 139 10.09 13.34 8.60
CA TRP A 139 9.73 13.88 9.90
C TRP A 139 10.58 13.28 11.01
N ASP A 140 10.60 13.97 12.15
CA ASP A 140 11.32 13.57 13.34
C ASP A 140 10.42 12.84 14.35
N LEU A 141 11.05 11.91 15.08
CA LEU A 141 10.50 11.19 16.22
C LEU A 141 11.36 11.46 17.45
N GLU A 142 10.70 11.78 18.57
CA GLU A 142 11.35 11.92 19.87
C GLU A 142 10.87 10.86 20.85
N ASN A 143 11.82 10.26 21.57
CA ASN A 143 11.60 9.23 22.59
C ASN A 143 10.89 7.97 22.05
N GLY A 144 11.16 7.59 20.79
CA GLY A 144 10.48 6.49 20.12
C GLY A 144 11.13 5.10 20.26
N PHE A 145 12.42 5.00 20.63
CA PHE A 145 13.18 3.74 20.54
C PHE A 145 14.01 3.41 21.79
N LYS A 146 13.36 3.47 22.96
CA LYS A 146 14.01 3.36 24.28
C LYS A 146 13.96 1.96 24.91
N LYS A 147 13.14 1.04 24.37
CA LYS A 147 12.98 -0.33 24.86
C LYS A 147 14.12 -1.22 24.38
N THR A 148 14.19 -2.44 24.91
CA THR A 148 15.17 -3.47 24.53
C THR A 148 14.77 -4.25 23.27
N ASP A 149 13.48 -4.50 23.08
CA ASP A 149 12.86 -5.03 21.85
C ASP A 149 12.07 -3.90 21.21
N GLU A 150 12.41 -3.59 19.96
CA GLU A 150 11.83 -2.48 19.22
C GLU A 150 11.36 -2.93 17.83
N SER A 151 10.47 -2.12 17.25
CA SER A 151 9.92 -2.45 15.94
C SER A 151 9.54 -1.24 15.10
N TRP A 152 9.58 -1.44 13.79
CA TRP A 152 9.09 -0.49 12.80
C TRP A 152 8.15 -1.20 11.84
N GLU A 153 6.90 -0.73 11.79
CA GLU A 153 5.86 -1.28 10.93
C GLU A 153 5.83 -0.55 9.58
N THR A 154 5.37 -1.23 8.54
CA THR A 154 5.01 -0.65 7.24
C THR A 154 3.75 -1.36 6.76
N GLU A 155 2.66 -0.59 6.58
CA GLU A 155 1.39 -1.10 6.08
C GLU A 155 1.22 -0.82 4.59
N ILE A 156 0.81 -1.83 3.84
CA ILE A 156 0.54 -1.71 2.41
C ILE A 156 -0.93 -1.35 2.22
N SER A 157 -1.26 -0.06 2.30
CA SER A 157 -2.63 0.45 2.13
C SER A 157 -2.96 0.82 0.67
N THR A 158 -1.96 0.90 -0.19
CA THR A 158 -2.09 1.17 -1.63
C THR A 158 -1.39 0.07 -2.42
N ARG A 159 -1.81 -0.16 -3.67
CA ARG A 159 -1.08 -1.07 -4.57
C ARG A 159 0.34 -0.54 -4.78
N MET A 160 1.33 -1.40 -4.59
CA MET A 160 2.74 -1.06 -4.77
C MET A 160 3.45 -2.08 -5.66
N GLN A 161 4.35 -1.64 -6.53
CA GLN A 161 5.18 -2.56 -7.33
C GLN A 161 6.43 -3.00 -6.57
N LYS A 162 6.99 -2.12 -5.73
CA LYS A 162 8.17 -2.41 -4.91
C LYS A 162 8.13 -1.66 -3.60
N VAL A 163 8.49 -2.35 -2.53
CA VAL A 163 8.67 -1.78 -1.19
C VAL A 163 10.08 -2.10 -0.70
N LYS A 164 10.73 -1.11 -0.10
CA LYS A 164 12.00 -1.24 0.61
C LYS A 164 11.94 -0.46 1.89
N VAL A 165 12.28 -1.11 3.00
CA VAL A 165 12.28 -0.52 4.33
C VAL A 165 13.66 -0.71 4.93
N SER A 166 14.20 0.36 5.48
CA SER A 166 15.51 0.38 6.12
C SER A 166 15.40 0.96 7.52
N VAL A 167 16.21 0.43 8.44
CA VAL A 167 16.48 1.05 9.73
C VAL A 167 17.99 1.25 9.84
N ILE A 168 18.41 2.47 10.14
CA ILE A 168 19.81 2.84 10.41
C ILE A 168 19.95 3.07 11.91
N PHE A 169 20.97 2.43 12.49
CA PHE A 169 21.30 2.45 13.90
C PHE A 169 22.62 3.18 14.12
N PRO A 170 22.79 3.87 15.25
CA PRO A 170 24.00 4.60 15.53
C PRO A 170 25.16 3.62 15.76
N GLN A 171 26.39 4.06 15.47
CA GLN A 171 27.60 3.23 15.55
C GLN A 171 27.74 2.46 16.88
N GLY A 172 27.46 3.09 18.02
CA GLY A 172 27.59 2.49 19.35
C GLY A 172 26.40 1.65 19.82
N ARG A 173 25.33 1.54 19.02
CA ARG A 173 24.14 0.73 19.36
C ARG A 173 23.75 -0.21 18.21
N LYS A 174 24.59 -1.23 17.99
CA LYS A 174 24.35 -2.27 16.99
C LYS A 174 23.15 -3.15 17.40
N PRO A 175 22.22 -3.48 16.49
CA PRO A 175 21.20 -4.50 16.78
C PRO A 175 21.83 -5.90 16.86
N HIS A 176 21.47 -6.69 17.86
CA HIS A 176 21.91 -8.09 18.01
C HIS A 176 21.27 -9.03 16.97
N GLY A 177 20.10 -8.67 16.45
CA GLY A 177 19.40 -9.46 15.44
C GLY A 177 18.16 -8.75 14.92
N GLY A 178 17.66 -9.22 13.78
CA GLY A 178 16.50 -8.68 13.10
C GLY A 178 15.51 -9.78 12.69
N ARG A 179 14.21 -9.51 12.82
CA ARG A 179 13.14 -10.42 12.39
C ARG A 179 12.12 -9.64 11.56
N LEU A 180 11.58 -10.30 10.54
CA LEU A 180 10.44 -9.78 9.79
C LEU A 180 9.17 -10.51 10.23
N LEU A 181 8.20 -9.77 10.74
CA LEU A 181 6.85 -10.29 11.00
C LEU A 181 5.90 -9.82 9.91
N LYS A 182 4.99 -10.71 9.48
CA LYS A 182 3.90 -10.38 8.56
C LYS A 182 2.59 -10.32 9.36
N GLY A 183 1.96 -9.16 9.48
CA GLY A 183 0.87 -8.94 10.46
C GLY A 183 -0.34 -9.89 10.33
N ASN A 184 -0.70 -10.34 9.12
CA ASN A 184 -1.83 -11.25 8.90
C ASN A 184 -1.52 -12.74 9.11
N ILE A 185 -0.25 -13.10 9.29
CA ILE A 185 0.16 -14.50 9.44
C ILE A 185 1.09 -14.56 10.65
N ARG A 186 0.81 -15.40 11.65
CA ARG A 186 1.73 -15.67 12.78
C ARG A 186 3.07 -16.34 12.36
N ARG A 187 3.54 -16.11 11.13
CA ARG A 187 4.84 -16.53 10.60
C ARG A 187 5.83 -15.38 10.78
N SER A 188 6.77 -15.57 11.70
CA SER A 188 8.02 -14.83 11.72
C SER A 188 9.01 -15.49 10.76
N ALA A 189 9.68 -14.72 9.92
CA ALA A 189 10.88 -15.18 9.24
C ALA A 189 12.09 -14.45 9.84
N PRO A 190 13.21 -15.16 10.13
CA PRO A 190 14.47 -14.47 10.39
C PRO A 190 14.81 -13.61 9.17
N LEU A 191 15.35 -12.42 9.40
CA LEU A 191 15.98 -11.69 8.31
C LEU A 191 17.27 -12.42 7.94
N ASP A 192 17.60 -12.43 6.65
CA ASP A 192 18.87 -12.96 6.19
C ASP A 192 20.03 -12.21 6.90
N ASN A 193 21.13 -12.89 7.19
CA ASN A 193 22.30 -12.29 7.81
C ASN A 193 22.87 -11.14 6.94
N SER A 194 22.66 -11.20 5.62
CA SER A 194 23.00 -10.13 4.68
C SER A 194 22.17 -8.84 4.88
N ALA A 195 21.04 -8.92 5.59
CA ALA A 195 20.13 -7.81 5.82
C ALA A 195 20.71 -6.76 6.77
N ILE A 196 21.65 -7.14 7.64
CA ILE A 196 22.32 -6.23 8.58
C ILE A 196 23.76 -6.02 8.12
N ARG A 197 24.13 -4.77 7.84
CA ARG A 197 25.50 -4.42 7.41
C ARG A 197 25.98 -3.14 8.07
N LYS A 198 27.29 -3.02 8.23
CA LYS A 198 27.93 -1.77 8.65
C LYS A 198 28.07 -0.84 7.44
N LEU A 199 27.78 0.44 7.64
CA LEU A 199 27.93 1.51 6.65
C LEU A 199 29.34 2.14 6.76
N PRO A 200 29.80 2.87 5.72
CA PRO A 200 31.13 3.50 5.73
C PRO A 200 31.34 4.53 6.85
N ASP A 201 30.26 5.17 7.30
CA ASP A 201 30.23 6.13 8.41
C ASP A 201 30.26 5.45 9.80
N GLY A 202 30.29 4.11 9.84
CA GLY A 202 30.31 3.34 11.08
C GLY A 202 28.93 2.93 11.61
N ASN A 203 27.85 3.51 11.08
CA ASN A 203 26.48 3.17 11.45
C ASN A 203 26.10 1.77 10.97
N TRP A 204 25.04 1.19 11.54
CA TRP A 204 24.52 -0.11 11.11
C TRP A 204 23.24 0.08 10.33
N LYS A 205 23.03 -0.72 9.29
CA LYS A 205 21.80 -0.70 8.48
C LYS A 205 21.18 -2.07 8.45
N MET A 206 19.91 -2.15 8.85
CA MET A 206 19.04 -3.29 8.59
C MET A 206 18.10 -2.96 7.44
N SER A 207 17.92 -3.85 6.48
CA SER A 207 17.07 -3.59 5.32
C SER A 207 16.26 -4.79 4.89
N TRP A 208 15.05 -4.51 4.39
CA TRP A 208 14.18 -5.49 3.79
C TRP A 208 13.54 -4.90 2.53
N SER A 209 13.26 -5.74 1.55
CA SER A 209 12.51 -5.35 0.35
C SER A 209 11.63 -6.46 -0.16
N LYS A 210 10.57 -6.10 -0.88
CA LYS A 210 9.70 -7.03 -1.57
C LYS A 210 9.14 -6.41 -2.85
N ASN A 211 9.06 -7.23 -3.90
CA ASN A 211 8.36 -6.88 -5.13
C ASN A 211 6.89 -7.31 -5.02
N LYS A 212 6.00 -6.46 -5.53
CA LYS A 212 4.54 -6.64 -5.57
C LYS A 212 3.99 -7.12 -4.21
N PRO A 213 4.20 -6.38 -3.10
CA PRO A 213 3.62 -6.74 -1.82
C PRO A 213 2.08 -6.78 -1.93
N ARG A 214 1.42 -7.66 -1.17
CA ARG A 214 -0.05 -7.75 -1.26
C ARG A 214 -0.67 -6.57 -0.51
N LEU A 215 -1.79 -6.08 -1.04
CA LEU A 215 -2.58 -5.05 -0.39
C LEU A 215 -3.05 -5.54 0.99
N PHE A 216 -3.08 -4.62 1.95
CA PHE A 216 -3.43 -4.82 3.36
C PHE A 216 -2.50 -5.78 4.13
N GLU A 217 -1.31 -6.09 3.60
CA GLU A 217 -0.25 -6.71 4.40
C GLU A 217 0.45 -5.66 5.28
N ARG A 218 0.86 -6.11 6.46
CA ARG A 218 1.74 -5.35 7.36
C ARG A 218 3.07 -6.06 7.47
N TYR A 219 4.15 -5.29 7.35
CA TYR A 219 5.52 -5.76 7.51
C TYR A 219 6.12 -5.08 8.72
N ILE A 220 6.61 -5.86 9.67
CA ILE A 220 7.19 -5.33 10.90
C ILE A 220 8.64 -5.78 10.96
N LEU A 221 9.55 -4.83 10.83
CA LEU A 221 10.96 -5.03 11.15
C LEU A 221 11.10 -4.95 12.66
N LYS A 222 11.45 -6.07 13.30
CA LYS A 222 11.75 -6.14 14.73
C LYS A 222 13.25 -6.30 14.95
N TRP A 223 13.78 -5.69 16.00
CA TRP A 223 15.17 -5.87 16.40
C TRP A 223 15.31 -5.83 17.93
N VAL A 224 16.43 -6.37 18.40
CA VAL A 224 16.83 -6.33 19.80
C VAL A 224 18.16 -5.59 19.89
N TRP A 225 18.27 -4.68 20.85
CA TRP A 225 19.49 -3.91 21.13
C TRP A 225 20.54 -4.70 21.86
#